data_AF-A0A5B7Y8S5-F1
#
_entry.id   AF-A0A5B7Y8S5-F1
#
_cell.length_a   1.000
_cell.length_b   1.000
_cell.length_c   1.000
_cell.angle_alpha   90.00
_cell.angle_beta   90.00
_cell.angle_gamma   90.00
#
_symmetry.space_group_name_H-M   'P 1'
#
loop_
_entity.id
_entity.type
_entity.pdbx_description
1 polymer ?
#
loop_
_entity_poly.entity_id
_entity_poly.type
_entity_poly.pdbx_seq_one_letter_code
_entity_poly.pdbx_strand_id
1 'polypeptide(L)'
;MSRLLGLLSRERVHYAMGIALIALLQLSATSVRAAEDNLQFVFHPSVGKQSLTPTEARSIFTARQQHWEDGNKIHVFVLKTESAVHRRFCRQMLQMFPYQLERIWNQIIYSGQGDAPKVVPSQEALIDAVKATPGAVGYASEELLQNRQDKVDPQ
;
A
#
# COMPACT_ATOMS: atom_id res chain seq x y z
N MET A 1 41.14 -46.70 -39.07
CA MET A 1 41.41 -45.67 -38.03
C MET A 1 40.15 -44.86 -37.70
N SER A 2 38.98 -45.50 -37.53
CA SER A 2 37.68 -44.78 -37.42
C SER A 2 36.83 -45.26 -36.24
N ARG A 3 37.44 -45.50 -35.08
CA ARG A 3 36.72 -45.84 -33.84
C ARG A 3 37.15 -45.05 -32.59
N LEU A 4 38.00 -44.03 -32.74
CA LEU A 4 38.51 -43.26 -31.59
C LEU A 4 38.07 -41.79 -31.52
N LEU A 5 37.21 -41.32 -32.44
CA LEU A 5 36.74 -39.92 -32.47
C LEU A 5 35.31 -39.70 -31.93
N GLY A 6 34.66 -40.75 -31.40
CA GLY A 6 33.27 -40.71 -30.93
C GLY A 6 33.09 -40.49 -29.42
N LEU A 7 34.16 -40.53 -28.62
CA LEU A 7 34.05 -40.46 -27.15
C LEU A 7 34.11 -39.05 -26.56
N LEU A 8 34.55 -38.02 -27.31
CA LEU A 8 34.70 -36.66 -26.77
C LEU A 8 33.54 -35.70 -27.09
N SER A 9 32.57 -36.13 -27.91
CA SER A 9 31.38 -35.30 -28.23
C SER A 9 30.24 -35.46 -27.23
N ARG A 10 30.19 -36.57 -26.50
CA ARG A 10 29.10 -36.90 -25.58
C ARG A 10 29.16 -36.07 -24.30
N GLU A 11 30.36 -35.83 -23.78
CA GLU A 11 30.54 -35.07 -22.53
C GLU A 11 30.27 -33.58 -22.72
N ARG A 12 30.68 -33.00 -23.86
CA ARG A 12 30.43 -31.59 -24.19
C ARG A 12 28.94 -31.26 -24.34
N VAL A 13 28.12 -32.22 -24.80
CA VAL A 13 26.66 -32.06 -24.93
C VAL A 13 25.98 -32.11 -23.56
N HIS A 14 26.46 -32.92 -22.61
CA HIS A 14 25.95 -32.94 -21.24
C HIS A 14 26.29 -31.65 -20.47
N TYR A 15 27.49 -31.09 -20.65
CA TYR A 15 27.86 -29.78 -20.09
C TYR A 15 27.04 -28.64 -20.72
N ALA A 16 26.84 -28.63 -22.05
CA ALA A 16 26.04 -27.61 -22.72
C ALA A 16 24.56 -27.66 -22.32
N MET A 17 23.99 -28.86 -22.14
CA MET A 17 22.60 -29.04 -21.71
C MET A 17 22.40 -28.70 -20.22
N GLY A 18 23.39 -28.98 -19.36
CA GLY A 18 23.40 -28.56 -17.96
C GLY A 18 23.53 -27.05 -17.76
N ILE A 19 24.37 -26.38 -18.56
CA ILE A 19 24.52 -24.92 -18.54
C ILE A 19 23.22 -24.23 -19.01
N ALA A 20 22.56 -24.77 -20.05
CA ALA A 20 21.27 -24.26 -20.52
C ALA A 20 20.15 -24.40 -19.47
N LEU A 21 20.14 -25.49 -18.69
CA LEU A 21 19.17 -25.72 -17.61
C LEU A 21 19.40 -24.80 -16.40
N ILE A 22 20.66 -24.51 -16.07
CA ILE A 22 21.01 -23.56 -15.00
C ILE A 22 20.67 -22.12 -15.42
N ALA A 23 20.92 -21.75 -16.68
CA ALA A 23 20.52 -20.44 -17.21
C ALA A 23 18.99 -20.26 -17.24
N LEU A 24 18.22 -21.32 -17.51
CA LEU A 24 16.75 -21.30 -17.48
C LEU A 24 16.20 -21.20 -16.05
N LEU A 25 16.93 -21.71 -15.05
CA LEU A 25 16.55 -21.63 -13.63
C LEU A 25 16.83 -20.24 -13.02
N GLN A 26 17.72 -19.45 -13.61
CA GLN A 26 18.07 -18.11 -13.11
C GLN A 26 17.10 -17.02 -13.58
N LEU A 27 16.24 -17.31 -14.56
CA LEU A 27 15.35 -16.32 -15.16
C LEU A 27 14.00 -16.13 -14.42
N SER A 28 13.69 -16.97 -13.44
CA SER A 28 12.40 -16.95 -12.72
C SER A 28 12.41 -16.16 -11.40
N ALA A 29 13.52 -15.50 -11.04
CA ALA A 29 13.67 -14.81 -9.76
C ALA A 29 13.73 -13.27 -9.86
N THR A 30 13.18 -12.66 -10.90
CA THR A 30 12.87 -11.22 -10.87
C THR A 30 11.66 -10.98 -9.98
N SER A 31 11.89 -11.00 -8.66
CA SER A 31 10.98 -10.41 -7.70
C SER A 31 10.85 -8.93 -8.07
N VAL A 32 9.67 -8.51 -8.53
CA VAL A 32 9.31 -7.09 -8.59
C VAL A 32 9.47 -6.56 -7.18
N ARG A 33 10.57 -5.83 -6.92
CA ARG A 33 10.72 -5.03 -5.72
C ARG A 33 9.67 -3.94 -5.87
N ALA A 34 8.49 -4.14 -5.29
CA ALA A 34 7.53 -3.06 -5.14
C ALA A 34 8.28 -1.97 -4.39
N ALA A 35 8.49 -0.83 -5.05
CA ALA A 35 9.16 0.31 -4.43
C ALA A 35 8.53 0.52 -3.04
N GLU A 36 9.37 0.62 -2.02
CA GLU A 36 8.96 0.98 -0.67
C GLU A 36 8.65 2.48 -0.63
N ASP A 37 7.69 2.90 -1.47
CA ASP A 37 7.12 4.23 -1.46
C ASP A 37 6.56 4.53 -0.05
N ASN A 38 7.04 5.63 0.52
CA ASN A 38 6.65 6.09 1.84
C ASN A 38 5.19 6.53 1.80
N LEU A 39 4.46 6.26 2.88
CA LEU A 39 3.07 6.70 3.00
C LEU A 39 3.01 7.94 3.87
N GLN A 40 2.18 8.89 3.45
CA GLN A 40 1.87 10.10 4.19
C GLN A 40 0.37 10.20 4.43
N PHE A 41 0.00 10.84 5.54
CA PHE A 41 -1.39 11.20 5.78
C PHE A 41 -1.80 12.33 4.85
N VAL A 42 -3.03 12.26 4.37
CA VAL A 42 -3.66 13.30 3.57
C VAL A 42 -4.81 13.84 4.39
N PHE A 43 -4.85 15.15 4.59
CA PHE A 43 -5.89 15.83 5.35
C PHE A 43 -6.65 16.81 4.46
N HIS A 44 -7.92 17.02 4.77
CA HIS A 44 -8.65 18.17 4.24
C HIS A 44 -8.04 19.48 4.78
N PRO A 45 -7.98 20.58 4.01
CA PRO A 45 -7.42 21.87 4.47
C PRO A 45 -8.06 22.47 5.73
N SER A 46 -9.29 22.06 6.07
CA SER A 46 -9.96 22.46 7.32
C SER A 46 -9.38 21.79 8.57
N VAL A 47 -8.55 20.76 8.41
CA VAL A 47 -7.92 20.06 9.53
C VAL A 47 -6.56 20.72 9.77
N GLY A 48 -6.38 21.34 10.93
CA GLY A 48 -5.14 22.05 11.29
C GLY A 48 -3.94 21.15 11.62
N LYS A 49 -3.99 19.84 11.34
CA LYS A 49 -2.91 18.88 11.58
C LYS A 49 -2.19 18.55 10.27
N GLN A 50 -0.88 18.33 10.37
CA GLN A 50 -0.02 17.91 9.25
C GLN A 50 0.48 16.47 9.39
N SER A 51 0.36 15.89 10.59
CA SER A 51 0.82 14.53 10.90
C SER A 51 0.02 13.92 12.05
N LEU A 52 0.05 12.60 12.17
CA LEU A 52 -0.48 11.86 13.31
C LEU A 52 0.62 10.95 13.87
N THR A 53 0.69 10.83 15.19
CA THR A 53 1.44 9.74 15.84
C THR A 53 0.79 8.39 15.54
N PRO A 54 1.51 7.26 15.66
CA PRO A 54 0.92 5.93 15.47
C PRO A 54 -0.26 5.64 16.42
N THR A 55 -0.27 6.25 17.59
CA THR A 55 -1.38 6.10 18.56
C THR A 55 -2.59 6.91 18.16
N GLU A 56 -2.43 8.18 17.75
CA GLU A 56 -3.53 8.99 17.21
C GLU A 56 -4.12 8.36 15.95
N ALA A 57 -3.26 7.93 15.02
CA ALA A 57 -3.68 7.27 13.80
C ALA A 57 -4.50 6.01 14.10
N ARG A 58 -4.03 5.14 15.02
CA ARG A 58 -4.84 3.99 15.45
C ARG A 58 -6.16 4.42 16.06
N SER A 59 -6.18 5.43 16.92
CA SER A 59 -7.42 5.91 17.56
C SER A 59 -8.46 6.35 16.52
N ILE A 60 -8.01 7.09 15.50
CA ILE A 60 -8.86 7.62 14.43
C ILE A 60 -9.33 6.50 13.49
N PHE A 61 -8.40 5.69 12.96
CA PHE A 61 -8.74 4.68 11.95
C PHE A 61 -9.51 3.48 12.54
N THR A 62 -9.47 3.28 13.87
CA THR A 62 -10.34 2.33 14.58
C THR A 62 -11.62 2.97 15.14
N ALA A 63 -11.90 4.23 14.76
CA ALA A 63 -13.04 5.04 15.17
C ALA A 63 -13.22 5.18 16.70
N ARG A 64 -12.15 5.03 17.48
CA ARG A 64 -12.13 5.37 18.92
C ARG A 64 -12.16 6.88 19.12
N GLN A 65 -11.47 7.62 18.25
CA GLN A 65 -11.59 9.07 18.15
C GLN A 65 -12.39 9.41 16.90
N GLN A 66 -13.52 10.10 17.09
CA GLN A 66 -14.44 10.46 16.01
C GLN A 66 -14.54 11.97 15.76
N HIS A 67 -13.90 12.77 16.61
CA HIS A 67 -13.87 14.23 16.51
C HIS A 67 -12.43 14.73 16.64
N TRP A 68 -12.13 15.80 15.90
CA TRP A 68 -10.91 16.58 16.04
C TRP A 68 -10.94 17.40 17.34
N GLU A 69 -9.82 18.00 17.70
CA GLU A 69 -9.69 18.82 18.92
C GLU A 69 -10.59 20.08 18.90
N ASP A 70 -10.96 20.53 17.70
CA ASP A 70 -11.90 21.64 17.47
C ASP A 70 -13.39 21.20 17.50
N GLY A 71 -13.66 19.91 17.74
CA GLY A 71 -15.01 19.33 17.79
C GLY A 71 -15.58 18.90 16.43
N ASN A 72 -14.89 19.17 15.31
CA ASN A 72 -15.36 18.74 14.00
C ASN A 72 -15.28 17.22 13.84
N LYS A 73 -16.27 16.63 13.16
CA LYS A 73 -16.29 15.19 12.89
C LYS A 73 -15.12 14.76 11.99
N ILE A 74 -14.55 13.60 12.31
CA ILE A 74 -13.49 12.99 11.49
C ILE A 74 -14.14 12.10 10.43
N HIS A 75 -13.83 12.36 9.17
CA HIS A 75 -14.26 11.53 8.04
C HIS A 75 -13.08 10.71 7.52
N VAL A 76 -13.05 9.41 7.82
CA VAL A 76 -11.93 8.53 7.45
C VAL A 76 -12.18 7.91 6.07
N PHE A 77 -11.20 8.01 5.17
CA PHE A 77 -11.20 7.33 3.88
C PHE A 77 -10.06 6.32 3.80
N VAL A 78 -10.37 5.13 3.26
CA VAL A 78 -9.43 4.01 3.16
C VAL A 78 -9.52 3.34 1.80
N LEU A 79 -8.45 2.67 1.38
CA LEU A 79 -8.47 1.81 0.19
C LEU A 79 -9.06 0.43 0.53
N LYS A 80 -9.45 -0.33 -0.50
CA LYS A 80 -9.86 -1.74 -0.36
C LYS A 80 -8.78 -2.58 0.33
N THR A 81 -9.18 -3.58 1.11
CA THR A 81 -8.28 -4.50 1.85
C THR A 81 -7.22 -5.16 0.96
N GLU A 82 -7.57 -5.45 -0.29
CA GLU A 82 -6.67 -6.06 -1.29
C GLU A 82 -5.61 -5.12 -1.84
N SER A 83 -5.69 -3.83 -1.54
CA SER A 83 -4.68 -2.86 -1.96
C SER A 83 -3.36 -3.12 -1.24
N ALA A 84 -2.27 -3.26 -2.01
CA ALA A 84 -0.92 -3.34 -1.44
C ALA A 84 -0.60 -2.10 -0.58
N VAL A 85 -1.11 -0.94 -0.97
CA VAL A 85 -0.96 0.32 -0.23
C VAL A 85 -1.73 0.28 1.09
N HIS A 86 -2.95 -0.26 1.11
CA HIS A 86 -3.69 -0.46 2.38
C HIS A 86 -2.96 -1.42 3.32
N ARG A 87 -2.45 -2.54 2.80
CA ARG A 87 -1.66 -3.49 3.61
C ARG A 87 -0.43 -2.85 4.21
N ARG A 88 0.25 -1.98 3.45
CA ARG A 88 1.41 -1.22 3.90
C ARG A 88 1.02 -0.19 4.97
N PHE A 89 -0.03 0.59 4.73
CA PHE A 89 -0.60 1.55 5.67
C PHE A 89 -0.88 0.92 7.03
N CYS A 90 -1.62 -0.20 7.05
CA CYS A 90 -1.95 -0.90 8.29
C CYS A 90 -0.69 -1.30 9.06
N ARG A 91 0.30 -1.89 8.38
CA ARG A 91 1.51 -2.38 9.04
C ARG A 91 2.45 -1.28 9.49
N GLN A 92 2.67 -0.26 8.66
CA GLN A 92 3.68 0.77 8.89
C GLN A 92 3.15 1.93 9.74
N MET A 93 1.95 2.43 9.44
CA MET A 93 1.41 3.62 10.10
C MET A 93 0.54 3.28 11.31
N LEU A 94 -0.19 2.17 11.24
CA LEU A 94 -1.07 1.72 12.33
C LEU A 94 -0.47 0.60 13.19
N GLN A 95 0.66 0.00 12.79
CA GLN A 95 1.27 -1.15 13.47
C GLN A 95 0.28 -2.29 13.73
N MET A 96 -0.60 -2.56 12.76
CA MET A 96 -1.61 -3.62 12.80
C MET A 96 -1.75 -4.33 11.46
N PHE A 97 -2.37 -5.49 11.48
CA PHE A 97 -2.70 -6.20 10.24
C PHE A 97 -4.08 -5.78 9.70
N PRO A 98 -4.27 -5.78 8.37
CA PRO A 98 -5.53 -5.37 7.74
C PRO A 98 -6.77 -6.08 8.31
N TYR A 99 -6.68 -7.40 8.54
CA TYR A 99 -7.80 -8.17 9.10
C TYR A 99 -8.21 -7.71 10.51
N GLN A 100 -7.27 -7.16 11.30
CA GLN A 100 -7.58 -6.65 12.64
C GLN A 100 -8.39 -5.36 12.53
N LEU A 101 -8.01 -4.49 11.60
CA LEU A 101 -8.69 -3.24 11.33
C LEU A 101 -10.10 -3.50 10.77
N GLU A 102 -10.22 -4.38 9.78
CA GLU A 102 -11.50 -4.79 9.19
C GLU A 102 -12.45 -5.41 10.22
N ARG A 103 -11.92 -6.27 11.10
CA ARG A 103 -12.72 -6.85 12.20
C ARG A 103 -13.30 -5.79 13.13
N ILE A 104 -12.53 -4.74 13.44
CA ILE A 104 -13.02 -3.61 14.25
C ILE A 104 -14.15 -2.88 13.52
N TRP A 105 -13.98 -2.59 12.24
CA TRP A 105 -15.02 -1.93 11.44
C TRP A 105 -16.29 -2.76 11.36
N ASN A 106 -16.17 -4.07 11.12
CA ASN A 106 -17.31 -4.98 11.11
C ASN A 106 -18.06 -4.96 12.45
N GLN A 107 -17.34 -4.92 13.58
CA GLN A 107 -17.96 -4.82 14.89
C GLN A 107 -18.75 -3.50 15.06
N ILE A 108 -18.20 -2.37 14.59
CA ILE A 108 -18.88 -1.06 14.63
C ILE A 108 -20.15 -1.07 13.78
N ILE A 109 -20.07 -1.62 12.57
CA ILE A 109 -21.21 -1.71 11.64
C ILE A 109 -22.33 -2.57 12.24
N TYR A 110 -21.99 -3.76 12.76
CA TYR A 110 -22.99 -4.69 13.29
C TYR A 110 -23.58 -4.24 14.62
N SER A 111 -22.85 -3.46 15.43
CA SER A 111 -23.36 -2.90 16.68
C SER A 111 -24.12 -1.59 16.50
N GLY A 112 -24.02 -0.94 15.33
CA GLY A 112 -24.60 0.38 15.08
C GLY A 112 -23.95 1.50 15.89
N GLN A 113 -22.73 1.31 16.41
CA GLN A 113 -22.08 2.22 17.37
C GLN A 113 -21.29 3.36 16.73
N GLY A 114 -21.29 3.49 15.40
CA GLY A 114 -20.61 4.59 14.74
C GLY A 114 -20.41 4.37 13.25
N ASP A 115 -19.65 5.29 12.67
CA ASP A 115 -19.35 5.28 11.24
C ASP A 115 -18.04 4.55 10.96
N ALA A 116 -18.12 3.50 10.16
CA ALA A 116 -16.93 2.88 9.58
C ALA A 116 -16.29 3.81 8.53
N PRO A 117 -14.98 3.66 8.27
CA PRO A 117 -14.33 4.40 7.21
C PRO A 117 -14.96 4.15 5.84
N LYS A 118 -14.96 5.18 4.99
CA LYS A 118 -15.44 5.07 3.62
C LYS A 118 -14.36 4.47 2.73
N VAL A 119 -14.68 3.33 2.12
CA VAL A 119 -13.76 2.62 1.22
C VAL A 119 -13.83 3.22 -0.19
N VAL A 120 -12.67 3.50 -0.79
CA VAL A 120 -12.53 4.07 -2.13
C VAL A 120 -11.62 3.20 -3.02
N PRO A 121 -11.77 3.27 -4.36
CA PRO A 121 -11.14 2.29 -5.26
C PRO A 121 -9.65 2.53 -5.53
N SER A 122 -9.15 3.76 -5.39
CA SER A 122 -7.76 4.11 -5.70
C SER A 122 -7.23 5.22 -4.81
N GLN A 123 -5.91 5.45 -4.85
CA GLN A 123 -5.26 6.52 -4.10
C GLN A 123 -5.69 7.90 -4.58
N GLU A 124 -5.89 8.07 -5.89
CA GLU A 124 -6.38 9.32 -6.49
C GLU A 124 -7.79 9.62 -5.98
N ALA A 125 -8.67 8.62 -6.02
CA ALA A 125 -10.03 8.76 -5.49
C ALA A 125 -10.04 9.04 -3.98
N LEU A 126 -9.07 8.50 -3.24
CA LEU A 126 -8.89 8.80 -1.81
C LEU A 126 -8.49 10.27 -1.60
N ILE A 127 -7.47 10.74 -2.31
CA ILE A 127 -7.02 12.14 -2.22
C ILE A 127 -8.17 13.09 -2.58
N ASP A 128 -8.89 12.81 -3.67
CA ASP A 128 -10.01 13.62 -4.13
C ASP A 128 -11.14 13.64 -3.10
N ALA A 129 -11.49 12.49 -2.53
CA ALA A 129 -12.53 12.39 -1.51
C ALA A 129 -12.16 13.13 -0.21
N VAL A 130 -10.90 13.06 0.21
CA VAL A 130 -10.39 13.81 1.36
C VAL A 130 -10.46 15.31 1.09
N LYS A 131 -10.01 15.77 -0.08
CA LYS A 131 -10.07 17.20 -0.46
C LYS A 131 -11.49 17.73 -0.59
N ALA A 132 -12.46 16.89 -0.91
CA ALA A 132 -13.86 17.28 -1.06
C ALA A 132 -14.66 17.24 0.26
N THR A 133 -14.10 16.70 1.35
CA THR A 133 -14.84 16.44 2.59
C THR A 133 -14.20 17.16 3.77
N PRO A 134 -14.82 18.22 4.33
CA PRO A 134 -14.34 18.87 5.53
C PRO A 134 -14.12 17.89 6.68
N GLY A 135 -13.03 18.05 7.43
CA GLY A 135 -12.68 17.16 8.54
C GLY A 135 -12.14 15.79 8.11
N ALA A 136 -11.92 15.54 6.81
CA ALA A 136 -11.48 14.24 6.34
C ALA A 136 -9.98 13.98 6.51
N VAL A 137 -9.67 12.69 6.64
CA VAL A 137 -8.31 12.15 6.67
C VAL A 137 -8.24 10.84 5.89
N GLY A 138 -7.11 10.64 5.22
CA GLY A 138 -6.74 9.38 4.59
C GLY A 138 -5.22 9.28 4.48
N TYR A 139 -4.74 8.50 3.52
CA TYR A 139 -3.31 8.31 3.28
C TYR A 139 -3.06 8.05 1.79
N ALA A 140 -1.89 8.44 1.32
CA ALA A 140 -1.42 8.17 -0.03
C ALA A 140 0.09 8.03 -0.03
N SER A 141 0.61 7.52 -1.13
CA SER A 141 2.04 7.39 -1.33
C SER A 141 2.69 8.73 -1.69
N GLU A 142 3.90 8.96 -1.18
CA GLU A 142 4.61 10.22 -1.30
C GLU A 142 4.91 10.55 -2.77
N GLU A 143 5.30 9.54 -3.56
CA GLU A 143 5.51 9.66 -5.01
C GLU A 143 4.25 10.22 -5.71
N LEU A 144 3.06 9.70 -5.37
CA LEU A 144 1.82 10.16 -5.98
C LEU A 144 1.51 11.61 -5.58
N LEU A 145 1.76 11.97 -4.32
CA LEU A 145 1.52 13.33 -3.83
C LEU A 145 2.44 14.34 -4.51
N GLN A 146 3.72 14.01 -4.69
CA GLN A 146 4.69 14.84 -5.42
C GLN A 146 4.29 15.00 -6.90
N ASN A 147 4.03 13.88 -7.59
CA ASN A 147 3.58 13.88 -8.99
C ASN A 147 2.31 14.71 -9.24
N ARG A 148 1.46 14.85 -8.22
CA ARG A 148 0.23 15.67 -8.30
C ARG A 148 0.50 17.14 -8.00
N GLN A 149 1.49 17.48 -7.19
CA GLN A 149 1.91 18.86 -6.96
C GLN A 149 2.59 19.43 -8.22
N ASP A 150 3.47 18.66 -8.85
CA ASP A 150 4.18 19.06 -10.08
C ASP A 150 3.24 19.35 -11.26
N LYS A 151 2.05 18.73 -11.30
CA LYS A 151 1.04 18.98 -12.34
C LYS A 151 0.18 20.22 -12.07
N VAL A 152 0.12 20.70 -10.84
CA VAL A 152 -0.72 21.85 -10.45
C VAL A 152 0.04 23.16 -10.61
N ASP A 153 1.37 23.14 -10.55
CA ASP A 153 2.25 24.30 -10.74
C ASP A 153 3.14 24.12 -11.98
N PRO A 154 2.60 24.29 -13.20
CA PRO A 154 3.45 24.38 -14.39
C PRO A 154 4.21 25.72 -14.35
N GLN A 155 5.54 25.64 -14.43
CA GLN A 155 6.39 26.80 -14.70
C GLN A 155 5.87 27.66 -15.86
#